data_AF-A0A928CF35-F1
#
_entry.id   AF-A0A928CF35-F1
#
_cell.length_a   1.000
_cell.length_b   1.000
_cell.length_c   1.000
_cell.angle_alpha   90.00
_cell.angle_beta   90.00
_cell.angle_gamma   90.00
#
_symmetry.space_group_name_H-M   'P 1'
#
loop_
_entity.id
_entity.type
_entity.pdbx_description
1 polymer ?
#
loop_
_entity_poly.entity_id
_entity_poly.type
_entity_poly.pdbx_seq_one_letter_code
_entity_poly.pdbx_strand_id
1 'polypeptide(L)'
;MSKTFETNAEKALTMASCLKRHFNEVEHLGVSREILNKLESNAKRAIEMNREVDNLRETVSEKLHKANDKLKEVKDLAMNYRKMVKMNFPQEKWERYGIMDKR
;
A
#
# COMPACT_ATOMS: atom_id res chain seq x y z
N MET A 1 -3.48 6.21 5.52
CA MET A 1 -3.49 7.69 5.40
C MET A 1 -2.91 8.34 6.66
N SER A 2 -2.95 9.67 6.85
CA SER A 2 -2.62 10.25 8.16
C SER A 2 -3.54 9.68 9.23
N LYS A 3 -2.99 9.18 10.34
CA LYS A 3 -3.74 8.72 11.54
C LYS A 3 -4.82 9.71 11.95
N THR A 4 -4.59 11.00 11.72
CA THR A 4 -5.54 12.08 11.98
C THR A 4 -6.88 11.88 11.28
N PHE A 5 -6.89 11.43 10.00
CA PHE A 5 -8.14 11.25 9.26
C PHE A 5 -8.95 10.06 9.75
N GLU A 6 -8.27 8.97 10.12
CA GLU A 6 -8.91 7.79 10.72
C GLU A 6 -9.54 8.12 12.07
N THR A 7 -8.79 8.77 12.96
CA THR A 7 -9.31 9.23 14.25
C THR A 7 -10.51 10.19 14.08
N ASN A 8 -10.48 11.05 13.07
CA ASN A 8 -11.61 11.93 12.78
C ASN A 8 -12.84 11.16 12.28
N ALA A 9 -12.65 10.12 11.46
CA ALA A 9 -13.74 9.26 11.01
C ALA A 9 -14.36 8.47 12.18
N GLU A 10 -13.54 7.94 13.09
CA GLU A 10 -14.01 7.27 14.31
C GLU A 10 -14.82 8.23 15.21
N LYS A 11 -14.31 9.44 15.44
CA LYS A 11 -15.03 10.48 16.18
C LYS A 11 -16.37 10.82 15.52
N ALA A 12 -16.38 10.96 14.19
CA ALA A 12 -17.61 11.24 13.44
C ALA A 12 -18.63 10.11 13.56
N LEU A 13 -18.16 8.85 13.56
CA LEU A 13 -18.99 7.67 13.75
C LEU A 13 -19.65 7.64 15.14
N THR A 14 -18.85 7.87 16.18
CA THR A 14 -19.34 7.95 17.57
C THR A 14 -20.33 9.10 17.73
N MET A 15 -20.01 10.28 17.18
CA MET A 15 -20.87 11.46 17.24
C MET A 15 -22.22 11.21 16.55
N ALA A 16 -22.22 10.64 15.34
CA ALA A 16 -23.47 10.30 14.64
C ALA A 16 -24.33 9.32 15.44
N SER A 17 -23.71 8.34 16.09
CA SER A 17 -24.40 7.35 16.92
C SER A 17 -25.01 7.98 18.17
N CYS A 18 -24.27 8.86 18.86
CA CYS A 18 -24.75 9.56 20.04
C CYS A 18 -25.88 10.56 19.71
N LEU A 19 -25.73 11.35 18.66
CA LEU A 19 -26.76 12.31 18.22
C LEU A 19 -28.06 11.61 17.80
N LYS A 20 -27.98 10.39 17.24
CA LYS A 20 -29.20 9.60 16.96
C LYS A 20 -29.89 9.11 18.22
N ARG A 21 -29.13 8.69 19.24
CA ARG A 21 -29.69 8.25 20.52
C ARG A 21 -30.41 9.39 21.25
N HIS A 22 -29.85 10.59 21.19
CA HIS A 22 -30.39 11.80 21.81
C HIS A 22 -31.10 12.71 20.80
N PHE A 23 -31.70 12.16 19.74
CA PHE A 23 -32.21 12.94 18.62
C PHE A 23 -33.23 14.01 19.06
N ASN A 24 -34.13 13.67 19.97
CA ASN A 24 -35.15 14.59 20.48
C ASN A 24 -34.55 15.83 21.16
N GLU A 25 -33.34 15.71 21.72
CA GLU A 25 -32.64 16.83 22.36
C GLU A 25 -31.95 17.74 21.35
N VAL A 26 -31.66 17.25 20.14
CA VAL A 26 -30.85 17.98 19.14
C VAL A 26 -31.61 18.32 17.85
N GLU A 27 -32.83 17.82 17.68
CA GLU A 27 -33.68 18.09 16.51
C GLU A 27 -33.91 19.60 16.30
N HIS A 28 -34.08 20.36 17.39
CA HIS A 28 -34.26 21.81 17.37
C HIS A 28 -33.06 22.57 16.78
N LEU A 29 -31.88 21.94 16.67
CA LEU A 29 -30.68 22.50 16.06
C LEU A 29 -30.66 22.35 14.54
N GLY A 30 -31.75 21.86 13.93
CA GLY A 30 -31.85 21.63 12.48
C GLY A 30 -31.14 20.36 12.00
N VAL A 31 -30.83 19.44 12.91
CA VAL A 31 -30.20 18.15 12.58
C VAL A 31 -31.28 17.16 12.15
N SER A 32 -31.15 16.59 10.94
CA SER A 32 -32.06 15.54 10.47
C SER A 32 -31.46 14.13 10.67
N ARG A 33 -32.34 13.14 10.84
CA ARG A 33 -31.92 11.72 10.92
C ARG A 33 -31.21 11.26 9.65
N GLU A 34 -31.61 11.78 8.49
CA GLU A 34 -30.97 11.49 7.21
C GLU A 34 -29.51 11.95 7.18
N ILE A 35 -29.23 13.15 7.67
CA ILE A 35 -27.86 13.68 7.76
C ILE A 35 -27.02 12.83 8.71
N LEU A 36 -27.57 12.45 9.86
CA LEU A 36 -26.87 11.56 10.81
C LEU A 36 -26.64 10.16 10.23
N ASN A 37 -27.59 9.62 9.46
CA ASN A 37 -27.43 8.36 8.73
C ASN A 37 -26.30 8.45 7.69
N LYS A 38 -26.27 9.54 6.93
CA LYS A 38 -25.22 9.80 5.93
C LYS A 38 -23.84 9.96 6.58
N LEU A 39 -23.76 10.68 7.69
CA LEU A 39 -22.51 10.84 8.46
C LEU A 39 -21.99 9.49 8.95
N GLU A 40 -22.85 8.67 9.54
CA GLU A 40 -22.48 7.34 10.03
C GLU A 40 -21.99 6.42 8.90
N SER A 41 -22.73 6.38 7.78
CA SER A 41 -22.38 5.56 6.62
C SER A 41 -21.05 5.99 5.99
N ASN A 42 -20.85 7.29 5.79
CA ASN A 42 -19.60 7.82 5.24
C ASN A 42 -18.41 7.53 6.16
N ALA A 43 -18.58 7.69 7.48
CA ALA A 43 -17.53 7.40 8.45
C ALA A 43 -17.13 5.91 8.44
N LYS A 44 -18.11 5.00 8.43
CA LYS A 44 -17.85 3.55 8.32
C LYS A 44 -17.09 3.22 7.03
N ARG A 45 -17.54 3.77 5.89
CA ARG A 45 -16.92 3.51 4.60
C ARG A 45 -15.49 4.05 4.54
N ALA A 46 -15.24 5.22 5.11
CA ALA A 46 -13.89 5.79 5.19
C ALA A 46 -12.93 4.93 6.03
N ILE A 47 -13.38 4.41 7.17
CA ILE A 47 -12.60 3.50 8.02
C ILE A 47 -12.29 2.20 7.27
N GLU A 48 -13.29 1.62 6.60
CA GLU A 48 -13.13 0.41 5.78
C GLU A 48 -12.09 0.61 4.66
N MET A 49 -12.24 1.68 3.87
CA MET A 49 -11.28 2.01 2.80
C MET A 49 -9.86 2.23 3.35
N ASN A 50 -9.70 2.84 4.53
CA ASN A 50 -8.38 3.01 5.12
C ASN A 50 -7.73 1.67 5.48
N ARG A 51 -8.50 0.73 6.05
CA ARG A 51 -8.04 -0.64 6.34
C ARG A 51 -7.66 -1.39 5.05
N GLU A 52 -8.45 -1.27 3.99
CA GLU A 52 -8.14 -1.87 2.69
C GLU A 52 -6.80 -1.35 2.15
N VAL A 53 -6.58 -0.02 2.22
CA VAL A 53 -5.32 0.60 1.78
C VAL A 53 -4.13 0.10 2.58
N ASP A 54 -4.26 -0.05 3.90
CA ASP A 54 -3.16 -0.53 4.74
C ASP A 54 -2.84 -2.01 4.47
N ASN A 55 -3.85 -2.86 4.26
CA ASN A 55 -3.65 -4.25 3.83
C ASN A 55 -2.96 -4.35 2.45
N LEU A 56 -3.35 -3.48 1.50
CA LEU A 56 -2.71 -3.41 0.18
C LEU A 56 -1.25 -2.98 0.29
N ARG A 57 -0.94 -2.01 1.16
CA ARG A 57 0.44 -1.56 1.39
C ARG A 57 1.31 -2.68 1.95
N GLU A 58 0.80 -3.44 2.91
CA GLU A 58 1.49 -4.60 3.45
C GLU A 58 1.77 -5.63 2.36
N THR A 59 0.73 -6.00 1.59
CA THR A 59 0.85 -6.94 0.47
C THR A 59 1.86 -6.48 -0.58
N VAL A 60 1.85 -5.19 -0.95
CA VAL A 60 2.80 -4.62 -1.91
C VAL A 60 4.22 -4.64 -1.33
N SER A 61 4.39 -4.27 -0.07
CA SER A 61 5.69 -4.28 0.61
C SER A 61 6.31 -5.68 0.60
N GLU A 62 5.54 -6.70 0.96
CA GLU A 62 6.00 -8.10 0.95
C GLU A 62 6.39 -8.58 -0.44
N LYS A 63 5.54 -8.33 -1.45
CA LYS A 63 5.80 -8.74 -2.83
C LYS A 63 7.03 -8.02 -3.39
N LEU A 64 7.17 -6.73 -3.08
CA LEU A 64 8.32 -5.93 -3.48
C LEU A 64 9.61 -6.47 -2.86
N HIS A 65 9.59 -6.80 -1.56
CA HIS A 65 10.75 -7.38 -0.90
C HIS A 65 11.17 -8.70 -1.54
N LYS A 66 10.23 -9.64 -1.71
CA LYS A 66 10.47 -10.94 -2.37
C LYS A 66 11.01 -10.78 -3.80
N ALA A 67 10.45 -9.86 -4.58
CA ALA A 67 10.90 -9.58 -5.93
C ALA A 67 12.33 -9.03 -5.94
N ASN A 68 12.63 -8.07 -5.05
CA ASN A 68 13.96 -7.49 -4.94
C ASN A 68 15.02 -8.51 -4.52
N ASP A 69 14.70 -9.40 -3.59
CA ASP A 69 15.61 -10.47 -3.17
C ASP A 69 15.93 -11.40 -4.34
N LYS A 70 14.90 -11.81 -5.10
CA LYS A 70 15.12 -12.66 -6.28
C LYS A 70 15.92 -11.96 -7.38
N LEU A 71 15.64 -10.67 -7.63
CA LEU A 71 16.41 -9.89 -8.59
C LEU A 71 17.87 -9.73 -8.17
N LYS A 72 18.14 -9.58 -6.86
CA LYS A 72 19.50 -9.53 -6.33
C LYS A 72 20.22 -10.85 -6.52
N GLU A 73 19.58 -11.99 -6.22
CA GLU A 73 20.15 -13.32 -6.47
C GLU A 73 20.50 -13.51 -7.95
N VAL A 74 19.58 -13.15 -8.85
CA VAL A 74 19.81 -13.26 -10.30
C VAL A 74 20.98 -12.38 -10.74
N LYS A 75 21.05 -11.13 -10.23
CA LYS A 75 22.16 -10.22 -10.51
C LYS A 75 23.50 -10.81 -10.04
N ASP A 76 23.56 -11.35 -8.83
CA ASP A 76 24.77 -11.89 -8.23
C ASP A 76 25.25 -13.14 -8.98
N LEU A 77 24.33 -14.06 -9.30
CA LEU A 77 24.64 -15.23 -10.13
C LEU A 77 25.12 -14.82 -11.53
N ALA A 78 24.40 -13.92 -12.20
CA ALA A 78 24.79 -13.44 -13.52
C ALA A 78 26.17 -12.75 -13.50
N MET A 79 26.49 -11.99 -12.45
CA MET A 79 27.81 -11.39 -12.27
C MET A 79 28.89 -12.45 -12.10
N ASN A 80 28.65 -13.50 -11.31
CA ASN A 80 29.60 -14.58 -11.09
C ASN A 80 29.91 -15.34 -12.39
N TYR A 81 28.88 -15.73 -13.15
CA TYR A 81 29.06 -16.38 -14.44
C TYR A 81 29.75 -15.46 -15.46
N ARG A 82 29.40 -14.17 -15.48
CA ARG A 82 30.08 -13.19 -16.32
C ARG A 82 31.58 -13.11 -16.00
N LYS A 83 31.95 -13.04 -14.71
CA LYS A 83 33.36 -13.05 -14.28
C LYS A 83 34.07 -14.33 -14.74
N MET A 84 33.43 -15.49 -14.54
CA MET A 84 34.00 -16.78 -14.95
C MET A 84 34.30 -16.82 -16.46
N VAL A 85 33.37 -16.36 -17.30
CA VAL A 85 33.60 -16.30 -18.76
C VAL A 85 34.73 -15.31 -19.09
N LYS A 86 34.71 -14.11 -18.50
CA LYS A 86 35.73 -13.08 -18.74
C LYS A 86 37.14 -13.52 -18.34
N MET A 87 37.28 -14.37 -17.33
CA MET A 87 38.57 -14.89 -16.87
C MET A 87 39.11 -16.03 -17.76
N ASN A 88 38.23 -16.82 -18.38
CA ASN A 88 38.63 -18.03 -19.11
C ASN A 88 38.63 -17.87 -20.64
N PHE A 89 37.99 -16.83 -21.17
CA PHE A 89 37.88 -16.61 -22.61
C PHE A 89 38.30 -15.20 -23.00
N PRO A 90 38.95 -15.02 -24.17
CA PRO A 90 39.30 -13.71 -24.69
C PRO A 90 38.03 -12.93 -25.12
N GLN A 91 38.14 -11.61 -25.16
CA GLN A 91 37.00 -10.68 -25.27
C GLN A 91 36.18 -10.89 -26.55
N GLU A 92 36.82 -11.26 -27.66
CA GLU A 92 36.15 -11.50 -28.96
C GLU A 92 35.15 -12.66 -28.89
N LYS A 93 35.28 -13.55 -27.89
CA LYS A 93 34.37 -14.70 -27.70
C LYS A 93 33.23 -14.42 -26.71
N TRP A 94 33.25 -13.30 -25.98
CA TRP A 94 32.27 -13.00 -24.93
C TRP A 94 30.83 -12.86 -25.46
N GLU A 95 30.68 -12.31 -26.67
CA GLU A 95 29.38 -12.15 -27.32
C GLU A 95 28.66 -13.50 -27.51
N ARG A 96 29.40 -14.58 -27.79
CA ARG A 96 28.85 -15.94 -27.91
C ARG A 96 28.20 -16.45 -26.61
N TYR A 97 28.62 -15.90 -25.47
CA TYR A 97 28.08 -16.21 -24.15
C TYR A 97 27.06 -15.17 -23.67
N GLY A 98 26.55 -14.31 -24.56
CA GLY A 98 25.56 -13.28 -24.23
C GLY A 98 26.11 -12.13 -23.38
N ILE A 99 27.45 -12.01 -23.28
CA ILE A 99 28.10 -10.90 -22.58
C ILE A 99 28.38 -9.82 -23.63
N MET A 100 27.41 -8.91 -23.79
CA MET A 100 27.59 -7.72 -24.61
C MET A 100 28.43 -6.70 -23.83
N ASP A 101 29.58 -6.32 -24.37
CA ASP A 101 30.38 -5.23 -23.82
C ASP A 101 29.82 -3.91 -24.35
N LYS A 102 28.77 -3.41 -23.68
CA LYS A 102 28.28 -2.05 -23.94
C LYS A 102 29.24 -1.08 -23.26
N ARG A 103 30.22 -0.60 -24.03
CA ARG A 103 30.94 0.64 -23.72
C ARG A 103 29.96 1.79 -23.57
#